data_AF-A0AAP7TD08-F1
#
_entry.id   AF-A0AAP7TD08-F1
#
_cell.length_a   1.000
_cell.length_b   1.000
_cell.length_c   1.000
_cell.angle_alpha   90.00
_cell.angle_beta   90.00
_cell.angle_gamma   90.00
#
_symmetry.space_group_name_H-M   'P 1'
#
loop_
_entity.id
_entity.type
_entity.pdbx_description
1 polymer ?
#
loop_
_entity_poly.entity_id
_entity_poly.type
_entity_poly.pdbx_seq_one_letter_code
_entity_poly.pdbx_strand_id
1 'polypeptide(L)' 'MKNESVSVIDAIKCPHCEYLMDYDPYLDEYEMSGEFEMDCEKCRKPFHVNFCSSFHFTSEKLNGVTERTKD' A
#
# COMPACT_ATOMS: atom_id res chain seq x y z
N MET A 1 9.12 4.17 -27.69
CA MET A 1 8.08 3.59 -26.82
C MET A 1 7.77 4.65 -25.77
N LYS A 2 6.52 5.09 -25.66
CA LYS A 2 6.13 6.09 -24.64
C LYS A 2 6.18 5.36 -23.29
N ASN A 3 7.05 5.80 -22.41
CA ASN A 3 7.01 5.38 -21.01
C ASN A 3 5.76 6.05 -20.42
N GLU A 4 4.63 5.36 -20.48
CA GLU A 4 3.45 5.72 -19.68
C GLU A 4 3.85 5.50 -18.22
N SER A 5 4.23 6.59 -17.57
CA SER A 5 4.32 6.64 -16.12
C SER A 5 2.93 6.30 -15.59
N VAL A 6 2.73 5.06 -15.18
CA VAL A 6 1.56 4.65 -14.40
C VAL A 6 1.64 5.47 -13.12
N SER A 7 0.87 6.56 -13.06
CA SER A 7 0.64 7.25 -11.80
C SER A 7 -0.15 6.28 -10.94
N VAL A 8 0.55 5.60 -10.04
CA VAL A 8 -0.11 4.90 -8.94
C VAL A 8 -0.80 6.00 -8.17
N ILE A 9 -2.13 6.04 -8.27
CA ILE A 9 -2.92 6.95 -7.44
C ILE A 9 -3.09 6.18 -6.13
N ASP A 10 -2.36 6.59 -5.11
CA ASP A 10 -2.53 6.06 -3.76
C ASP A 10 -3.85 6.63 -3.23
N ALA A 11 -4.95 5.92 -3.47
CA ALA A 11 -6.30 6.30 -3.05
C ALA A 11 -7.22 5.09 -2.92
N ILE A 12 -8.20 5.19 -2.03
CA ILE A 12 -9.27 4.20 -1.90
C ILE A 12 -10.35 4.54 -2.92
N LYS A 13 -10.63 3.62 -3.85
CA LYS A 13 -11.71 3.77 -4.84
C LYS A 13 -13.02 3.22 -4.28
N CYS A 14 -14.05 4.06 -4.19
CA CYS A 14 -15.38 3.63 -3.79
C CYS A 14 -15.97 2.63 -4.81
N PRO A 15 -16.40 1.43 -4.38
CA PRO A 15 -16.95 0.42 -5.29
C PRO A 15 -18.34 0.80 -5.83
N HIS A 16 -19.03 1.75 -5.20
CA HIS A 16 -20.39 2.13 -5.56
C HIS A 16 -20.46 3.28 -6.57
N CYS A 17 -19.52 4.21 -6.53
CA CYS A 17 -19.58 5.44 -7.34
C CYS A 17 -18.24 5.89 -7.92
N GLU A 18 -17.20 5.08 -7.75
CA GLU A 18 -15.85 5.28 -8.29
C GLU A 18 -15.12 6.54 -7.83
N TYR A 19 -15.67 7.25 -6.85
CA TYR A 19 -15.00 8.37 -6.20
C TYR A 19 -13.73 7.89 -5.46
N LEU A 20 -12.65 8.66 -5.57
CA LEU A 20 -11.37 8.39 -4.94
C LEU A 20 -11.30 9.15 -3.61
N MET A 21 -10.92 8.45 -2.55
CA MET A 21 -10.79 8.99 -1.19
C MET A 21 -9.36 8.81 -0.70
N ASP A 22 -8.96 9.67 0.23
CA ASP A 22 -7.68 9.58 0.89
C ASP A 22 -7.60 8.32 1.76
N TYR A 23 -6.43 7.68 1.76
CA TYR A 23 -6.15 6.47 2.54
C TYR A 23 -5.32 6.75 3.78
N ASP A 24 -4.59 7.88 3.84
CA ASP A 24 -3.67 8.22 4.93
C ASP A 24 -4.34 8.17 6.33
N PRO A 25 -5.58 8.64 6.53
CA PRO A 25 -6.24 8.58 7.84
C PRO A 25 -6.57 7.16 8.33
N TYR A 26 -6.52 6.16 7.45
CA TYR A 26 -6.95 4.80 7.72
C TYR A 26 -5.79 3.81 7.90
N LEU A 27 -4.55 4.23 7.60
CA LEU A 27 -3.37 3.39 7.76
C LEU A 27 -2.54 3.85 8.96
N ASP A 28 -2.23 2.90 9.86
CA ASP A 28 -1.16 3.09 10.85
C ASP A 28 0.20 2.84 10.18
N GLU A 29 1.20 3.66 10.50
CA GLU A 29 2.56 3.59 9.95
C GLU A 29 3.27 2.23 10.19
N TYR A 30 2.76 1.41 11.12
CA TYR A 30 3.28 0.08 11.41
C TYR A 30 2.45 -1.08 10.83
N GLU A 31 1.28 -0.81 10.24
CA GLU A 31 0.41 -1.87 9.72
C GLU A 31 0.76 -2.28 8.28
N MET A 32 1.18 -3.54 8.15
CA MET A 32 1.55 -4.13 6.86
C MET A 32 0.35 -4.76 6.12
N SER A 33 -0.77 -4.93 6.81
CA SER A 33 -2.05 -5.40 6.28
C SER A 33 -3.14 -5.17 7.33
N GLY A 34 -4.38 -4.99 6.89
CA GLY A 34 -5.50 -4.78 7.79
C GLY A 34 -6.83 -4.68 7.07
N GLU A 35 -7.90 -4.50 7.85
CA GLU A 35 -9.25 -4.35 7.36
C GLU A 35 -10.01 -3.27 8.14
N PHE A 36 -10.86 -2.51 7.45
CA PHE A 36 -11.70 -1.48 8.05
C PHE A 36 -12.96 -1.19 7.23
N GLU A 37 -13.98 -0.64 7.88
CA GLU A 37 -15.21 -0.15 7.26
C GLU A 37 -15.15 1.37 7.11
N MET A 38 -15.62 1.89 5.97
CA MET A 38 -15.73 3.34 5.76
C MET A 38 -16.96 3.71 4.93
N ASP A 39 -17.43 4.94 5.11
CA ASP A 39 -18.48 5.54 4.28
C ASP A 39 -17.87 6.35 3.13
N CYS A 40 -18.41 6.21 1.92
CA CYS A 40 -17.99 7.05 0.82
C CYS A 40 -18.39 8.52 1.04
N GLU A 41 -17.44 9.45 0.95
CA GLU A 41 -17.68 10.89 1.12
C GLU A 41 -18.74 11.44 0.13
N LYS A 42 -18.77 10.87 -1.08
CA LYS A 42 -19.67 11.30 -2.17
C LYS A 42 -21.05 10.64 -2.09
N CYS A 43 -21.11 9.30 -2.09
CA CYS A 43 -22.39 8.58 -2.19
C CYS A 43 -22.95 8.09 -0.84
N ARG A 44 -22.20 8.27 0.26
CA ARG A 44 -22.59 7.93 1.63
C ARG A 44 -22.93 6.45 1.86
N LYS A 45 -22.55 5.58 0.93
CA LYS A 45 -22.70 4.13 1.11
C LYS A 45 -21.47 3.58 1.85
N PRO A 46 -21.69 2.72 2.86
CA PRO A 46 -20.60 2.02 3.53
C PRO A 46 -19.99 0.98 2.59
N PHE A 47 -18.70 0.70 2.79
CA PHE A 47 -18.00 -0.43 2.18
C PHE A 47 -16.77 -0.83 3.00
N HIS A 48 -16.48 -2.13 2.92
CA HIS A 48 -15.33 -2.77 3.54
C HIS A 48 -14.08 -2.60 2.66
N VAL A 49 -12.96 -2.25 3.30
CA VAL A 49 -11.62 -2.19 2.70
C VAL A 49 -10.73 -3.23 3.39
N ASN A 50 -10.02 -4.03 2.59
CA ASN A 50 -8.94 -4.90 3.03
C ASN A 50 -7.68 -4.50 2.27
N PHE A 51 -6.58 -4.26 3.00
CA PHE A 51 -5.31 -3.83 2.43
C PHE A 51 -4.17 -4.77 2.84
N CYS A 52 -3.16 -4.86 1.97
CA CYS A 52 -1.90 -5.52 2.26
C CYS A 52 -0.75 -4.85 1.52
N SER A 53 0.40 -4.77 2.18
CA SER A 53 1.63 -4.19 1.66
C SER A 53 2.54 -5.30 1.12
N SER A 54 3.18 -5.05 -0.02
CA SER A 54 4.12 -5.98 -0.64
C SER A 54 5.48 -5.32 -0.85
N PHE A 55 6.53 -5.88 -0.24
CA PHE A 55 7.90 -5.39 -0.38
C PHE A 55 8.73 -6.41 -1.15
N HIS A 56 9.47 -5.93 -2.15
CA HIS A 56 10.38 -6.74 -2.94
C HIS A 56 11.80 -6.26 -2.73
N PHE A 57 12.67 -7.16 -2.28
CA PHE A 57 14.10 -6.89 -2.07
C PHE A 57 14.93 -7.76 -3.00
N THR A 58 16.01 -7.18 -3.53
CA THR A 58 17.07 -7.90 -4.23
C THR A 58 18.41 -7.51 -3.61
N SER A 59 19.36 -8.44 -3.57
CA SER A 59 20.70 -8.19 -3.06
C SER A 59 21.75 -8.89 -3.92
N GLU A 60 22.95 -8.33 -3.94
CA GLU A 60 24.12 -8.90 -4.61
C GLU A 60 25.12 -9.42 -3.58
N LYS A 61 25.94 -10.40 -3.98
CA LYS A 61 27.01 -10.92 -3.12
C LYS A 61 28.11 -9.87 -2.98
N LEU A 62 28.31 -9.37 -1.76
CA LEU A 62 29.45 -8.50 -1.45
C LEU A 62 30.73 -9.36 -1.39
N ASN A 63 31.62 -9.20 -2.37
CA ASN A 63 32.95 -9.80 -2.30
C ASN A 63 33.75 -9.12 -1.18
N GLY A 64 34.08 -9.87 -0.11
CA GLY A 64 35.01 -9.42 0.94
C GLY A 64 34.42 -9.14 2.32
N VAL A 65 33.15 -9.48 2.60
CA VAL A 65 32.60 -9.41 3.97
C VAL A 65 32.70 -10.79 4.62
N THR A 66 33.59 -10.94 5.59
CA THR A 66 33.59 -12.08 6.52
C THR A 66 32.39 -11.95 7.46
N GLU A 67 31.57 -13.00 7.53
CA GLU A 67 30.44 -13.07 8.46
C GLU A 67 30.92 -12.81 9.89
N ARG A 68 30.37 -11.78 10.54
CA ARG A 68 30.47 -11.67 11.99
C ARG A 68 29.42 -12.61 12.57
N THR A 69 29.83 -13.82 12.93
CA THR A 69 29.08 -14.63 13.89
C THR A 69 28.96 -13.81 15.18
N LYS A 70 27.73 -13.53 15.62
CA LYS A 70 27.47 -12.94 16.94
C LYS A 70 27.87 -13.98 18.00
N ASP A 71 28.66 -13.54 18.99
CA ASP A 71 28.94 -14.27 20.23
C ASP A 71 27.65 -14.48 21.06
#